data_AF-A0A0H4BD06-F1
#
_entry.id   AF-A0A0H4BD06-F1
#
_cell.length_a   1.000
_cell.length_b   1.000
_cell.length_c   1.000
_cell.angle_alpha   90.00
_cell.angle_beta   90.00
_cell.angle_gamma   90.00
#
_symmetry.space_group_name_H-M   'P 1'
#
loop_
_entity.id
_entity.type
_entity.pdbx_description
1 polymer ?
#
loop_
_entity_poly.entity_id
_entity_poly.type
_entity_poly.pdbx_seq_one_letter_code
_entity_poly.pdbx_strand_id
1 'polypeptide(L)'
;MIRWVLFLSSPSFEIAGASRSSTPPPRWDRVDSRRLIALARRIYFRFLSDSGQQLEPMGVVVNEHLDEGRVVFESPTLLLQEHFISIDLIGRRLRRPRGWRERPRGSGL
;
A
#
# COMPACT_ATOMS: atom_id res chain seq x y z
N MET A 1 29.87 -7.13 49.36
CA MET A 1 30.00 -6.49 48.03
C MET A 1 28.94 -7.09 47.11
N ILE A 2 27.86 -6.36 46.80
CA ILE A 2 26.75 -6.85 45.96
C ILE A 2 26.91 -6.22 44.57
N ARG A 3 27.11 -7.06 43.55
CA ARG A 3 27.27 -6.66 42.15
C ARG A 3 25.91 -6.73 41.47
N TRP A 4 25.31 -5.58 41.17
CA TRP A 4 24.11 -5.49 40.36
C TRP A 4 24.48 -5.65 38.88
N VAL A 5 24.03 -6.74 38.25
CA VAL A 5 24.10 -6.88 36.79
C VAL A 5 22.85 -6.21 36.25
N LEU A 6 23.03 -5.01 35.66
CA LEU A 6 21.98 -4.34 34.91
C LEU A 6 21.74 -5.15 33.63
N PHE A 7 20.69 -5.97 33.62
CA PHE A 7 20.12 -6.45 32.37
C PHE A 7 19.58 -5.22 31.63
N LEU A 8 20.31 -4.75 30.61
CA LEU A 8 19.73 -3.87 29.60
C LEU A 8 18.74 -4.73 28.80
N SER A 9 17.51 -4.81 29.29
CA SER A 9 16.39 -5.38 28.54
C SER A 9 16.20 -4.53 27.28
N SER A 10 16.42 -5.14 26.11
CA SER A 10 15.94 -4.55 24.85
C SER A 10 14.43 -4.30 24.97
N PRO A 11 13.92 -3.14 24.51
CA PRO A 11 12.53 -2.78 24.71
C PRO A 11 11.60 -3.79 24.00
N SER A 12 10.59 -4.28 24.71
CA SER A 12 9.66 -5.29 24.20
C SER A 12 8.68 -4.74 23.15
N PHE A 13 8.60 -3.42 22.98
CA PHE A 13 7.79 -2.77 21.96
C PHE A 13 8.28 -1.34 21.70
N GLU A 14 8.22 -0.90 20.45
CA GLU A 14 8.45 0.49 20.05
C GLU A 14 7.10 1.19 19.84
N ILE A 15 6.85 2.29 20.56
CA ILE A 15 5.74 3.19 20.24
C ILE A 15 6.28 4.23 19.26
N ALA A 16 6.09 4.00 17.96
CA ALA A 16 6.30 5.04 16.98
C ALA A 16 5.32 6.20 17.28
N GLY A 17 5.90 7.37 17.59
CA GLY A 17 5.21 8.51 18.19
C GLY A 17 3.96 8.97 17.45
N ALA A 18 3.05 9.53 18.23
CA ALA A 18 1.90 10.31 17.80
C ALA A 18 2.34 11.54 16.99
N SER A 19 2.66 11.32 15.71
CA SER A 19 2.84 12.38 14.72
C SER A 19 1.62 12.39 13.82
N ARG A 20 1.00 13.56 13.69
CA ARG A 20 -0.18 13.78 12.84
C ARG A 20 0.11 13.27 11.42
N SER A 21 -0.67 12.27 11.01
CA SER A 21 -1.16 12.06 9.64
C SER A 21 -0.13 11.94 8.52
N SER A 22 0.78 10.97 8.61
CA SER A 22 1.19 10.26 7.39
C SER A 22 1.48 8.80 7.72
N THR A 23 0.56 7.91 7.36
CA THR A 23 0.84 6.48 7.37
C THR A 23 2.07 6.23 6.49
N PRO A 24 3.20 5.79 7.05
CA PRO A 24 4.43 5.67 6.28
C PRO A 24 4.25 4.61 5.19
N PRO A 25 4.75 4.85 3.97
CA PRO A 25 4.73 3.83 2.93
C PRO A 25 5.53 2.61 3.41
N PRO A 26 5.17 1.39 2.94
CA PRO A 26 5.90 0.19 3.32
C PRO A 26 7.38 0.31 2.96
N ARG A 27 8.20 -0.28 3.82
CA ARG A 27 9.64 -0.40 3.61
C ARG A 27 9.93 -1.37 2.47
N TRP A 28 9.87 -0.86 1.24
CA TRP A 28 10.03 -1.64 0.01
C TRP A 28 11.33 -2.45 -0.06
N ASP A 29 12.35 -2.06 0.69
CA ASP A 29 13.61 -2.78 0.86
C ASP A 29 13.47 -4.10 1.63
N ARG A 30 12.43 -4.23 2.47
CA ARG A 30 12.24 -5.36 3.39
C ARG A 30 11.08 -6.28 3.05
N VAL A 31 10.28 -5.92 2.06
CA VAL A 31 9.04 -6.62 1.71
C VAL A 31 9.05 -7.06 0.25
N ASP A 32 8.34 -8.14 -0.06
CA ASP A 32 8.08 -8.51 -1.45
C ASP A 32 7.08 -7.53 -2.08
N SER A 33 7.63 -6.46 -2.65
CA SER A 33 6.87 -5.39 -3.29
C SER A 33 5.93 -5.91 -4.39
N ARG A 34 6.35 -6.95 -5.13
CA ARG A 34 5.55 -7.54 -6.22
C ARG A 34 4.34 -8.23 -5.65
N ARG A 35 4.52 -9.04 -4.61
CA ARG A 35 3.43 -9.74 -3.93
C ARG A 35 2.44 -8.75 -3.30
N LEU A 36 2.94 -7.74 -2.59
CA LEU A 36 2.08 -6.72 -1.95
C LEU A 36 1.25 -5.93 -2.96
N ILE A 37 1.85 -5.46 -4.05
CA ILE A 37 1.13 -4.72 -5.09
C ILE A 37 0.10 -5.62 -5.79
N ALA A 38 0.44 -6.90 -6.03
CA ALA A 38 -0.51 -7.85 -6.63
C ALA A 38 -1.71 -8.10 -5.71
N LEU A 39 -1.47 -8.29 -4.42
CA LEU A 39 -2.52 -8.47 -3.42
C LEU A 39 -3.42 -7.23 -3.30
N ALA A 40 -2.82 -6.04 -3.19
CA ALA A 40 -3.56 -4.78 -3.12
C ALA A 40 -4.45 -4.56 -4.35
N ARG A 41 -3.95 -4.90 -5.55
CA ARG A 41 -4.76 -4.87 -6.78
C ARG A 41 -5.94 -5.81 -6.70
N ARG A 42 -5.76 -7.06 -6.25
CA ARG A 42 -6.84 -8.04 -6.13
C ARG A 42 -7.97 -7.52 -5.25
N ILE A 43 -7.63 -6.96 -4.09
CA ILE A 43 -8.59 -6.39 -3.14
C ILE A 43 -9.31 -5.18 -3.75
N TYR A 44 -8.55 -4.27 -4.36
CA TYR A 44 -9.11 -3.08 -5.00
C TYR A 44 -10.09 -3.43 -6.14
N PHE A 45 -9.74 -4.37 -7.02
CA PHE A 45 -10.62 -4.78 -8.11
C PHE A 45 -11.86 -5.54 -7.64
N ARG A 46 -11.75 -6.33 -6.58
CA ARG A 46 -12.93 -6.94 -5.96
C ARG A 46 -13.89 -5.86 -5.46
N PHE A 47 -13.37 -4.88 -4.73
CA PHE A 47 -14.15 -3.73 -4.29
C PHE A 47 -14.82 -2.97 -5.46
N LEU A 48 -14.10 -2.71 -6.56
CA LEU A 48 -14.67 -2.07 -7.75
C LEU A 48 -15.78 -2.89 -8.42
N SER A 49 -15.73 -4.22 -8.30
CA SER A 49 -16.72 -5.11 -8.88
C SER A 49 -17.99 -5.16 -8.03
N ASP A 50 -17.84 -5.08 -6.70
CA ASP A 50 -18.93 -5.15 -5.74
C ASP A 50 -19.60 -3.79 -5.49
N SER A 51 -18.88 -2.69 -5.71
CA SER A 51 -19.30 -1.34 -5.32
C SER A 51 -19.61 -0.48 -6.55
N GLY A 52 -20.83 0.07 -6.64
CA GLY A 52 -21.32 0.90 -7.75
C GLY A 52 -20.69 2.29 -7.91
N GLN A 53 -19.39 2.47 -7.64
CA GLN A 53 -18.59 3.69 -7.85
C GLN A 53 -19.10 4.98 -7.18
N GLN A 54 -19.38 4.95 -5.87
CA GLN A 54 -19.84 6.18 -5.19
C GLN A 54 -18.72 6.99 -4.52
N LEU A 55 -17.59 6.35 -4.15
CA LEU A 55 -16.48 7.01 -3.45
C LEU A 55 -15.13 6.58 -4.04
N GLU A 56 -14.21 7.54 -4.23
CA GLU A 56 -12.84 7.27 -4.65
C GLU A 56 -12.01 6.85 -3.43
N PRO A 57 -11.46 5.61 -3.42
CA PRO A 57 -10.68 5.14 -2.29
C PRO A 57 -9.28 5.75 -2.29
N MET A 58 -8.80 6.07 -1.08
CA MET A 58 -7.45 6.58 -0.85
C MET A 58 -6.38 5.50 -1.12
N GLY A 59 -6.71 4.24 -0.85
CA GLY A 59 -5.84 3.10 -1.13
C GLY A 59 -6.32 1.81 -0.51
N VAL A 60 -5.40 0.87 -0.31
CA VAL A 60 -5.67 -0.45 0.26
C VAL A 60 -4.69 -0.70 1.39
N VAL A 61 -5.21 -1.16 2.53
CA VAL A 61 -4.38 -1.76 3.59
C VAL A 61 -4.35 -3.26 3.36
N VAL A 62 -3.15 -3.82 3.28
CA VAL A 62 -2.91 -5.25 3.10
C VAL A 62 -2.22 -5.83 4.32
N ASN A 63 -2.62 -7.04 4.72
CA ASN A 63 -1.89 -7.85 5.67
C ASN A 63 -1.14 -8.93 4.89
N GLU A 64 0.20 -8.87 4.91
CA GLU A 64 1.03 -9.75 4.09
C GLU A 64 0.97 -11.24 4.51
N HIS A 65 0.67 -11.49 5.79
CA HIS A 65 0.67 -12.83 6.38
C HIS A 65 -0.66 -13.56 6.12
N LEU A 66 -1.75 -12.81 6.07
CA LEU A 66 -3.10 -13.36 5.91
C LEU A 66 -3.58 -13.38 4.45
N ASP A 67 -2.82 -12.78 3.52
CA ASP A 67 -3.24 -12.55 2.13
C ASP A 67 -4.63 -11.85 2.03
N GLU A 68 -4.90 -10.99 3.01
CA GLU A 68 -6.15 -10.26 3.19
C GLU A 68 -5.90 -8.74 3.22
N GLY A 69 -6.99 -7.97 3.20
CA GLY A 69 -6.91 -6.53 3.35
C GLY A 69 -8.23 -5.83 3.08
N ARG A 70 -8.20 -4.50 3.21
CA ARG A 70 -9.37 -3.62 3.13
C ARG A 70 -9.07 -2.38 2.30
N VAL A 71 -10.09 -1.92 1.59
CA VAL A 71 -10.05 -0.62 0.93
C VAL A 71 -10.29 0.47 1.97
N VAL A 72 -9.54 1.57 1.89
CA VAL A 72 -9.64 2.69 2.83
C VAL A 72 -9.89 3.99 2.08
N PHE A 73 -10.71 4.85 2.67
CA PHE A 73 -11.11 6.15 2.11
C PHE A 73 -10.47 7.33 2.86
N GLU A 74 -9.85 7.05 4.00
CA GLU A 74 -9.15 8.02 4.84
C GLU A 74 -7.84 7.41 5.38
N SER A 75 -7.03 8.22 6.07
CA SER A 75 -5.73 7.81 6.62
C SER A 75 -5.88 6.67 7.64
N PRO A 76 -5.45 5.44 7.32
CA PRO A 76 -5.65 4.31 8.22
C PRO A 76 -4.60 4.29 9.32
N THR A 77 -5.01 3.87 10.51
CA THR A 77 -4.08 3.34 11.51
C THR A 77 -3.65 1.94 11.08
N LEU A 78 -2.34 1.68 11.08
CA LEU A 78 -1.78 0.39 10.67
C LEU A 78 -1.34 -0.43 11.87
N LEU A 79 -1.59 -1.74 11.79
CA LEU A 79 -0.94 -2.72 12.64
C LEU A 79 0.48 -3.04 12.13
N LEU A 80 1.30 -3.71 12.95
CA LEU A 80 2.70 -4.01 12.64
C LEU A 80 2.89 -4.81 11.34
N GLN A 81 1.96 -5.69 11.00
CA GLN A 81 1.97 -6.55 9.81
C GLN A 81 1.14 -5.98 8.65
N GLU A 82 0.61 -4.77 8.81
CA GLU A 82 -0.20 -4.12 7.80
C GLU A 82 0.63 -3.12 6.99
N HIS A 83 0.33 -3.05 5.70
CA HIS A 83 0.95 -2.12 4.78
C HIS A 83 -0.13 -1.33 4.05
N PHE A 84 0.01 -0.01 4.08
CA PHE A 84 -0.82 0.86 3.27
C PHE A 84 -0.23 1.01 1.86
N ILE A 85 -1.05 0.74 0.85
CA ILE A 85 -0.72 0.89 -0.57
C ILE A 85 -1.64 1.95 -1.16
N SER A 86 -1.07 3.12 -1.51
CA SER A 86 -1.83 4.20 -2.15
C SER A 86 -2.43 3.76 -3.48
N ILE A 87 -3.61 4.30 -3.80
CA ILE A 87 -4.28 4.08 -5.07
C ILE A 87 -3.40 4.44 -6.29
N ASP A 88 -2.50 5.41 -6.15
CA ASP A 88 -1.55 5.78 -7.21
C ASP A 88 -0.62 4.62 -7.61
N LEU A 89 -0.24 3.79 -6.64
CA LEU A 89 0.62 2.63 -6.87
C LEU A 89 -0.15 1.47 -7.50
N ILE A 90 -1.43 1.33 -7.14
CA ILE A 90 -2.32 0.29 -7.65
C ILE A 90 -2.73 0.61 -9.11
N GLY A 91 -3.04 1.89 -9.36
CA GLY A 91 -3.64 2.42 -10.59
C GLY A 91 -2.67 2.77 -11.72
N ARG A 92 -1.35 2.83 -11.48
CA ARG A 92 -0.33 3.19 -12.50
C ARG A 92 -0.35 2.35 -13.79
N ARG A 93 -0.97 1.17 -13.81
CA ARG A 93 -1.21 0.40 -15.06
C ARG A 93 -2.59 0.62 -15.70
N LEU A 94 -3.58 1.14 -14.97
CA LEU A 94 -4.91 1.48 -15.51
C LEU A 94 -4.86 2.78 -16.31
N ARG A 95 -4.10 3.78 -15.82
CA ARG A 95 -3.83 5.01 -16.57
C ARG A 95 -2.68 4.84 -17.56
N ARG A 96 -2.61 3.72 -18.30
CA ARG A 96 -1.97 3.82 -19.62
C ARG A 96 -2.83 4.82 -20.38
N PRO A 97 -2.30 5.98 -20.82
CA PRO A 97 -3.03 6.78 -21.77
C PRO A 97 -3.36 5.83 -22.92
N ARG A 98 -4.66 5.67 -23.22
CA ARG A 98 -5.07 5.02 -24.46
C ARG A 98 -4.26 5.71 -25.54
N GLY A 99 -3.34 4.97 -26.15
CA GLY A 99 -2.37 5.57 -27.06
C GLY A 99 -3.13 6.38 -28.10
N TRP A 100 -2.87 7.69 -28.13
CA TRP A 100 -2.94 8.42 -29.39
C TRP A 100 -1.77 7.89 -30.23
N ARG A 101 -1.89 6.65 -30.71
CA ARG A 101 -1.06 6.21 -31.82
C ARG A 101 -1.70 6.84 -33.04
N GLU A 102 -1.47 8.14 -33.22
CA GLU A 102 -1.56 8.73 -34.55
C GLU A 102 -0.57 7.96 -35.39
N ARG A 103 -1.08 6.98 -36.14
CA ARG A 103 -0.39 6.44 -37.30
C ARG A 103 -0.25 7.63 -38.25
N PRO A 104 0.96 8.14 -38.54
CA PRO A 104 1.10 9.00 -39.69
C PRO A 104 0.74 8.13 -40.89
N ARG A 105 -0.41 8.39 -41.52
CA ARG A 105 -0.64 7.91 -42.87
C ARG A 105 0.41 8.59 -43.72
N GLY A 106 1.38 7.81 -44.21
CA GLY A 106 2.27 8.27 -45.26
C GLY A 106 1.41 8.75 -46.42
N SER A 107 1.41 10.06 -46.65
CA SER A 107 0.98 10.64 -47.90
C SER A 107 2.17 10.55 -48.84
N GLY A 108 2.23 9.47 -49.61
CA GLY A 108 3.08 9.42 -50.78
C GLY A 108 2.43 10.23 -51.88
N LEU A 109 3.07 11.34 -52.26
CA LEU A 109 3.05 11.95 -53.58
C LEU A 109 4.44 12.52 -53.83
#